data_AF-A0A9Q5CM95-F1
#
_entry.id   AF-A0A9Q5CM95-F1
#
_cell.length_a   1.000
_cell.length_b   1.000
_cell.length_c   1.000
_cell.angle_alpha   90.00
_cell.angle_beta   90.00
_cell.angle_gamma   90.00
#
_symmetry.space_group_name_H-M   'P 1'
#
loop_
_entity.id
_entity.type
_entity.pdbx_description
1 polymer ?
#
loop_
_entity_poly.entity_id
_entity_poly.type
_entity_poly.pdbx_seq_one_letter_code
_entity_poly.pdbx_strand_id
1 'polypeptide(L)'
;MSTFPLSRALSRRAVLAGFATAPFAGLVLTRPALAASDPVYNEAGIAWDGHDPVAYFTKGAPTPGNEAFSAEYKGARVLFSSAETRDMFVTSPETYAPQFGGYCAYAASKGYLAPTVPEAWTVFEDKLYLNFSLRARELWLQDVPGNVAKGNANWPGILDG
;
A
#
# COMPACT_ATOMS: atom_id res chain seq x y z
N MET A 1 47.31 67.86 -56.43
CA MET A 1 46.22 68.49 -55.65
C MET A 1 45.48 67.39 -54.91
N SER A 2 45.20 67.63 -53.61
CA SER A 2 44.57 66.77 -52.58
C SER A 2 45.28 65.45 -52.26
N THR A 3 45.97 65.22 -51.13
CA THR A 3 45.72 65.38 -49.68
C THR A 3 44.67 64.48 -49.04
N PHE A 4 45.18 63.65 -48.12
CA PHE A 4 44.61 63.10 -46.87
C PHE A 4 43.89 61.72 -46.86
N PRO A 5 44.03 60.98 -45.72
CA PRO A 5 44.35 59.54 -45.69
C PRO A 5 43.44 58.79 -44.69
N LEU A 6 43.91 57.63 -44.20
CA LEU A 6 43.53 56.98 -42.92
C LEU A 6 42.10 56.39 -42.89
N SER A 7 41.79 55.23 -42.33
CA SER A 7 42.52 54.28 -41.50
C SER A 7 41.61 53.07 -41.22
N ARG A 8 42.23 52.03 -40.63
CA ARG A 8 41.64 50.96 -39.79
C ARG A 8 40.82 49.90 -40.54
N ALA A 9 41.31 48.67 -40.73
CA ALA A 9 41.79 47.66 -39.78
C ALA A 9 40.71 46.60 -39.49
N LEU A 10 41.18 45.34 -39.49
CA LEU A 10 40.58 44.13 -38.90
C LEU A 10 39.42 43.51 -39.71
N SER A 11 39.21 42.20 -39.75
CA SER A 11 39.98 41.02 -39.37
C SER A 11 39.11 39.81 -39.73
N ARG A 12 39.72 38.82 -40.40
CA ARG A 12 39.59 37.36 -40.21
C ARG A 12 38.24 36.74 -39.77
N ARG A 13 37.89 35.69 -40.53
CA ARG A 13 37.06 34.51 -40.18
C ARG A 13 35.54 34.77 -40.24
N ALA A 14 34.68 33.83 -40.64
CA ALA A 14 34.81 32.38 -40.58
C ALA A 14 34.00 31.70 -41.71
N VAL A 15 34.52 30.55 -42.15
CA VAL A 15 33.84 29.55 -42.97
C VAL A 15 32.62 29.03 -42.20
N LEU A 16 31.43 29.15 -42.79
CA LEU A 16 30.22 28.49 -42.31
C LEU A 16 30.26 27.02 -42.75
N ALA A 17 30.70 26.15 -41.85
CA ALA A 17 30.46 24.71 -41.95
C ALA A 17 29.04 24.44 -41.43
N GLY A 18 28.12 24.07 -42.33
CA GLY A 18 26.78 23.63 -41.96
C GLY A 18 26.83 22.24 -41.33
N PHE A 19 26.62 22.15 -40.02
CA PHE A 19 26.27 20.89 -39.36
C PHE A 19 24.76 20.70 -39.46
N ALA A 20 24.33 19.73 -40.26
CA ALA A 20 22.96 19.23 -40.23
C ALA A 20 22.72 18.52 -38.89
N THR A 21 22.03 19.17 -37.97
CA THR A 21 21.60 18.56 -36.70
C THR A 21 20.43 17.62 -36.98
N ALA A 22 20.68 16.32 -36.97
CA ALA A 22 19.60 15.32 -36.93
C ALA A 22 18.91 15.38 -35.55
N PRO A 23 17.58 15.41 -35.47
CA PRO A 23 16.88 15.37 -34.19
C PRO A 23 17.06 13.98 -33.58
N PHE A 24 17.81 13.90 -32.48
CA PHE A 24 17.91 12.71 -31.65
C PHE A 24 16.54 12.53 -30.97
N ALA A 25 15.65 11.74 -31.58
CA ALA A 25 14.39 11.34 -30.96
C ALA A 25 14.73 10.47 -29.75
N GLY A 26 14.73 11.08 -28.56
CA GLY A 26 14.98 10.40 -27.30
C GLY A 26 13.93 9.32 -27.08
N LEU A 27 14.37 8.07 -27.07
CA LEU A 27 13.54 6.93 -26.68
C LEU A 27 13.23 7.07 -25.19
N VAL A 28 12.03 7.56 -24.87
CA VAL A 28 11.52 7.57 -23.49
C VAL A 28 11.26 6.12 -23.10
N LEU A 29 12.17 5.54 -22.31
CA LEU A 29 11.97 4.23 -21.70
C LEU A 29 10.88 4.36 -20.63
N THR A 30 9.64 4.04 -20.98
CA THR A 30 8.57 3.87 -20.01
C THR A 30 8.91 2.66 -19.14
N ARG A 31 9.34 2.91 -17.89
CA ARG A 31 9.49 1.86 -16.90
C ARG A 31 8.10 1.29 -16.59
N PRO A 32 7.91 -0.04 -16.59
CA PRO A 32 6.66 -0.62 -16.11
C PRO A 32 6.49 -0.22 -14.64
N ALA A 33 5.32 0.30 -14.29
CA ALA A 33 4.94 0.46 -12.89
C ALA A 33 4.69 -0.94 -12.33
N LEU A 34 5.54 -1.39 -11.40
CA LEU A 34 5.19 -2.50 -10.52
C LEU A 34 3.96 -2.05 -9.72
N ALA A 35 2.85 -2.77 -9.87
CA ALA A 35 1.63 -2.48 -9.13
C ALA A 35 1.84 -2.94 -7.69
N ALA A 36 1.88 -2.00 -6.75
CA ALA A 36 1.85 -2.32 -5.33
C ALA A 36 0.55 -3.06 -4.98
N SER A 37 0.63 -3.96 -4.00
CA SER A 37 -0.54 -4.64 -3.46
C SER A 37 -1.41 -3.68 -2.66
N ASP A 38 -2.71 -3.95 -2.59
CA ASP A 38 -3.64 -3.12 -1.82
C ASP A 38 -3.27 -3.11 -0.33
N PRO A 39 -3.36 -1.94 0.34
CA PRO A 39 -3.03 -1.82 1.76
C PRO A 39 -4.04 -2.51 2.68
N VAL A 40 -5.19 -2.93 2.14
CA VAL A 40 -6.24 -3.68 2.85
C VAL A 40 -6.53 -4.95 2.06
N TYR A 41 -6.42 -6.09 2.73
CA TYR A 41 -6.86 -7.36 2.17
C TYR A 41 -8.37 -7.29 1.90
N ASN A 42 -8.73 -7.46 0.63
CA ASN A 42 -10.09 -7.41 0.17
C ASN A 42 -10.32 -8.43 -0.94
N GLU A 43 -11.53 -8.94 -1.03
CA GLU A 43 -12.01 -9.74 -2.15
C GLU A 43 -13.13 -8.97 -2.86
N ALA A 44 -12.95 -8.72 -4.16
CA ALA A 44 -13.91 -7.94 -4.97
C ALA A 44 -14.28 -6.58 -4.32
N GLY A 45 -13.32 -5.92 -3.66
CA GLY A 45 -13.53 -4.64 -2.99
C GLY A 45 -14.17 -4.71 -1.60
N ILE A 46 -14.49 -5.91 -1.09
CA ILE A 46 -14.99 -6.11 0.29
C ILE A 46 -13.83 -6.50 1.20
N ALA A 47 -13.61 -5.72 2.26
CA ALA A 47 -12.56 -5.98 3.22
C ALA A 47 -12.86 -7.21 4.09
N TRP A 48 -11.81 -7.97 4.44
CA TRP A 48 -11.80 -8.96 5.53
C TRP A 48 -12.94 -9.99 5.46
N ASP A 49 -13.18 -10.51 4.26
CA ASP A 49 -14.21 -11.50 3.97
C ASP A 49 -15.63 -11.07 4.42
N GLY A 50 -15.87 -9.75 4.46
CA GLY A 50 -17.15 -9.16 4.84
C GLY A 50 -17.49 -9.24 6.33
N HIS A 51 -16.50 -9.47 7.20
CA HIS A 51 -16.71 -9.57 8.64
C HIS A 51 -16.49 -8.23 9.37
N ASP A 52 -17.31 -8.01 10.39
CA ASP A 52 -17.28 -6.82 11.24
C ASP A 52 -15.99 -6.82 12.09
N PRO A 53 -15.05 -5.88 11.85
CA PRO A 53 -13.80 -5.82 12.59
C PRO A 53 -14.01 -5.45 14.08
N VAL A 54 -15.08 -4.72 14.40
CA VAL A 54 -15.38 -4.26 15.77
C VAL A 54 -15.89 -5.43 16.61
N ALA A 55 -16.58 -6.38 15.99
CA ALA A 55 -17.13 -7.55 16.67
C ALA A 55 -16.07 -8.45 17.32
N TYR A 56 -14.85 -8.49 16.79
CA TYR A 56 -13.74 -9.23 17.42
C TYR A 56 -13.40 -8.71 18.82
N PHE A 57 -13.61 -7.41 19.07
CA PHE A 57 -13.33 -6.78 20.36
C PHE A 57 -14.55 -6.75 21.28
N THR A 58 -15.74 -6.50 20.72
CA THR A 58 -16.96 -6.32 21.52
C THR A 58 -17.69 -7.63 21.81
N LYS A 59 -17.74 -8.53 20.82
CA LYS A 59 -18.41 -9.85 20.92
C LYS A 59 -17.42 -11.00 21.12
N GLY A 60 -16.14 -10.78 20.84
CA GLY A 60 -15.12 -11.83 20.93
C GLY A 60 -15.31 -12.94 19.90
N ALA A 61 -15.90 -12.63 18.75
CA ALA A 61 -16.20 -13.60 17.70
C ALA A 61 -16.26 -12.94 16.32
N PRO A 62 -15.83 -13.66 15.26
CA PRO A 62 -16.09 -13.22 13.89
C PRO A 62 -17.60 -13.11 13.69
N THR A 63 -18.05 -11.93 13.25
CA THR A 63 -19.47 -11.68 12.99
C THR A 63 -19.61 -11.17 11.56
N PRO A 64 -20.43 -11.83 10.72
CA PRO A 64 -20.70 -11.33 9.37
C PRO A 64 -21.29 -9.93 9.41
N GLY A 65 -20.80 -9.06 8.52
CA GLY A 65 -21.37 -7.74 8.30
C GLY A 65 -22.64 -7.80 7.44
N ASN A 66 -23.33 -6.67 7.39
CA ASN A 66 -24.51 -6.47 6.56
C ASN A 66 -24.26 -5.33 5.58
N GLU A 67 -24.62 -5.48 4.32
CA GLU A 67 -24.42 -4.44 3.30
C GLU A 67 -25.15 -3.12 3.61
N ALA A 68 -26.21 -3.16 4.42
CA ALA A 68 -26.90 -1.96 4.91
C ALA A 68 -26.04 -1.11 5.85
N PHE A 69 -25.00 -1.70 6.47
CA PHE A 69 -24.07 -1.02 7.37
C PHE A 69 -22.66 -1.17 6.83
N SER A 70 -22.23 -0.21 6.01
CA SER A 70 -20.89 -0.20 5.43
C SER A 70 -20.18 1.15 5.56
N ALA A 71 -18.86 1.13 5.45
CA ALA A 71 -18.02 2.32 5.34
C ALA A 71 -16.81 2.03 4.45
N GLU A 72 -16.28 3.06 3.80
CA GLU A 72 -15.04 2.97 3.02
C GLU A 72 -13.81 3.11 3.93
N TYR A 73 -12.81 2.26 3.74
CA TYR A 73 -11.54 2.31 4.45
C TYR A 73 -10.38 1.92 3.53
N LYS A 74 -9.48 2.89 3.28
CA LYS A 74 -8.25 2.71 2.49
C LYS A 74 -8.48 2.00 1.13
N GLY A 75 -9.60 2.29 0.47
CA GLY A 75 -9.94 1.76 -0.85
C GLY A 75 -10.77 0.47 -0.85
N ALA A 76 -11.14 -0.07 0.32
CA ALA A 76 -12.02 -1.22 0.45
C ALA A 76 -13.27 -0.89 1.28
N ARG A 77 -14.38 -1.56 0.94
CA ARG A 77 -15.65 -1.45 1.66
C ARG A 77 -15.68 -2.42 2.84
N VAL A 78 -15.82 -1.88 4.04
CA VAL A 78 -15.97 -2.63 5.30
C VAL A 78 -17.45 -2.81 5.60
N LEU A 79 -17.85 -4.02 5.99
CA LEU A 79 -19.22 -4.36 6.38
C LEU A 79 -19.30 -4.51 7.91
N PHE A 80 -20.42 -4.10 8.48
CA PHE A 80 -20.63 -4.10 9.93
C PHE A 80 -21.90 -4.85 10.32
N SER A 81 -21.91 -5.44 11.51
CA SER A 81 -23.06 -6.20 11.99
C SER A 81 -24.20 -5.30 12.47
N SER A 82 -23.92 -4.02 12.72
CA SER A 82 -24.89 -3.00 13.12
C SER A 82 -24.43 -1.58 12.74
N ALA A 83 -25.36 -0.62 12.77
CA ALA A 83 -25.00 0.80 12.64
C ALA A 83 -24.05 1.27 13.76
N GLU A 84 -24.23 0.76 14.98
CA GLU A 84 -23.38 1.08 16.13
C GLU A 84 -21.91 0.67 15.91
N THR A 85 -21.67 -0.56 15.45
CA THR A 85 -20.31 -1.05 15.17
C THR A 85 -19.66 -0.32 14.00
N ARG A 86 -20.43 0.04 12.97
CA ARG A 86 -19.96 0.96 11.91
C ARG A 86 -19.50 2.29 12.49
N ASP A 87 -20.31 2.90 13.35
CA ASP A 87 -20.02 4.23 13.91
C ASP A 87 -18.81 4.20 14.84
N MET A 88 -18.63 3.12 15.61
CA MET A 88 -17.41 2.86 16.39
C MET A 88 -16.17 2.79 15.48
N PHE A 89 -16.26 2.05 14.37
CA PHE A 89 -15.15 1.93 13.43
C PHE A 89 -14.82 3.27 12.76
N VAL A 90 -15.82 3.98 12.24
CA VAL A 90 -15.61 5.28 11.57
C VAL A 90 -14.97 6.30 12.52
N THR A 91 -15.32 6.24 13.81
CA THR A 91 -14.74 7.13 14.83
C THR A 91 -13.27 6.82 15.09
N SER A 92 -12.91 5.53 15.15
CA SER A 92 -11.55 5.08 15.54
C SER A 92 -11.09 3.89 14.70
N PRO A 93 -10.86 4.05 13.39
CA PRO A 93 -10.64 2.92 12.50
C PRO A 93 -9.35 2.17 12.83
N GLU A 94 -8.30 2.88 13.23
CA GLU A 94 -7.00 2.28 13.59
C GLU A 94 -7.04 1.45 14.89
N THR A 95 -8.12 1.54 15.68
CA THR A 95 -8.34 0.65 16.84
C THR A 95 -8.86 -0.71 16.39
N TYR A 96 -9.74 -0.74 15.40
CA TYR A 96 -10.49 -1.94 15.04
C TYR A 96 -9.98 -2.62 13.76
N ALA A 97 -9.37 -1.85 12.85
CA ALA A 97 -8.81 -2.40 11.62
C ALA A 97 -7.76 -3.48 11.96
N PRO A 98 -7.82 -4.65 11.31
CA PRO A 98 -6.78 -5.66 11.42
C PRO A 98 -5.40 -5.09 11.05
N GLN A 99 -4.40 -5.50 11.82
CA GLN A 99 -3.01 -5.22 11.50
C GLN A 99 -2.59 -5.86 10.18
N PHE A 100 -1.57 -5.27 9.57
CA PHE A 100 -1.07 -5.67 8.25
C PHE A 100 -2.19 -5.69 7.19
N GLY A 101 -3.10 -4.72 7.26
CA GLY A 101 -4.21 -4.59 6.32
C GLY A 101 -5.26 -5.71 6.37
N GLY A 102 -5.14 -6.64 7.33
CA GLY A 102 -5.94 -7.87 7.35
C GLY A 102 -5.39 -8.99 6.46
N TYR A 103 -4.16 -8.87 5.95
CA TYR A 103 -3.44 -10.03 5.44
C TYR A 103 -2.98 -10.93 6.60
N CYS A 104 -2.61 -12.17 6.28
CA CYS A 104 -2.17 -13.15 7.28
C CYS A 104 -0.96 -12.63 8.07
N ALA A 105 -1.15 -12.40 9.36
CA ALA A 105 -0.11 -11.86 10.24
C ALA A 105 1.12 -12.77 10.36
N TYR A 106 0.93 -14.09 10.29
CA TYR A 106 2.04 -15.03 10.23
C TYR A 106 2.81 -14.93 8.91
N ALA A 107 2.12 -14.78 7.77
CA ALA A 107 2.80 -14.58 6.49
C ALA A 107 3.55 -13.24 6.48
N ALA A 108 2.94 -12.17 7.01
CA ALA A 108 3.57 -10.87 7.16
C ALA A 108 4.84 -10.95 8.01
N SER A 109 4.86 -11.74 9.09
CA SER A 109 6.06 -11.96 9.90
C SER A 109 7.18 -12.72 9.15
N LYS A 110 6.84 -13.40 8.06
CA LYS A 110 7.77 -14.07 7.14
C LYS A 110 8.09 -13.26 5.89
N GLY A 111 7.55 -12.05 5.75
CA GLY A 111 7.78 -11.18 4.60
C GLY A 111 6.90 -11.45 3.39
N TYR A 112 5.76 -12.12 3.58
CA TYR A 112 4.82 -12.47 2.50
C TYR A 112 3.43 -11.93 2.76
N LEU A 113 2.67 -11.68 1.70
CA LEU A 113 1.23 -11.49 1.76
C LEU A 113 0.53 -12.84 1.56
N ALA A 114 -0.53 -13.07 2.33
CA ALA A 114 -1.44 -14.18 2.12
C ALA A 114 -2.84 -13.77 2.58
N PRO A 115 -3.91 -14.31 1.97
CA PRO A 115 -5.28 -14.06 2.39
C PRO A 115 -5.54 -14.56 3.81
N THR A 116 -6.71 -14.28 4.35
CA THR A 116 -7.10 -14.68 5.71
C THR A 116 -8.42 -15.41 5.73
N VAL A 117 -8.76 -15.97 6.89
CA VAL A 117 -10.10 -16.44 7.20
C VAL A 117 -10.54 -15.85 8.55
N PRO A 118 -11.83 -15.53 8.72
CA PRO A 118 -12.32 -14.78 9.88
C PRO A 118 -12.19 -15.56 11.19
N GLU A 119 -12.20 -16.89 11.16
CA GLU A 119 -12.07 -17.73 12.36
C GLU A 119 -10.63 -17.77 12.92
N ALA A 120 -9.63 -17.41 12.11
CA ALA A 120 -8.23 -17.52 12.46
C ALA A 120 -7.68 -16.16 12.95
N TRP A 121 -8.13 -15.73 14.14
CA TRP A 121 -7.84 -14.39 14.66
C TRP A 121 -7.21 -14.37 16.05
N THR A 122 -6.48 -13.31 16.36
CA THR A 122 -5.94 -13.02 17.69
C THR A 122 -6.09 -11.54 17.96
N VAL A 123 -6.60 -11.18 19.14
CA VAL A 123 -6.42 -9.84 19.70
C VAL A 123 -5.23 -9.89 20.64
N PHE A 124 -4.22 -9.06 20.38
CA PHE A 124 -3.01 -8.94 21.18
C PHE A 124 -2.62 -7.46 21.29
N GLU A 125 -2.41 -6.96 22.51
CA GLU A 125 -2.11 -5.54 22.78
C GLU A 125 -3.10 -4.60 22.06
N ASP A 126 -4.40 -4.88 22.23
CA ASP A 126 -5.51 -4.10 21.65
C ASP A 126 -5.49 -3.98 20.11
N LYS A 127 -4.79 -4.92 19.43
CA LYS A 127 -4.74 -5.00 17.98
C LYS A 127 -5.25 -6.35 17.48
N LEU A 128 -6.03 -6.31 16.40
CA LEU A 128 -6.57 -7.48 15.73
C LEU A 128 -5.57 -8.00 14.70
N TYR A 129 -5.30 -9.30 14.74
CA TYR A 129 -4.46 -10.02 13.78
C TYR A 129 -5.28 -11.15 13.18
N LEU A 130 -5.26 -11.27 11.86
CA LEU A 130 -5.93 -12.34 11.12
C LEU A 130 -4.89 -13.29 10.50
N ASN A 131 -5.27 -14.54 10.26
CA ASN A 131 -4.39 -15.56 9.70
C ASN A 131 -5.08 -16.33 8.56
N PHE A 132 -4.26 -16.87 7.66
CA PHE A 132 -4.70 -17.64 6.49
C PHE A 132 -5.51 -18.90 6.85
N SER A 133 -5.22 -19.49 8.01
CA SER A 133 -5.90 -20.69 8.49
C SER A 133 -5.69 -20.85 9.98
N LEU A 134 -6.49 -21.73 10.60
CA LEU A 134 -6.27 -22.14 11.99
C LEU A 134 -4.86 -22.72 12.20
N ARG A 135 -4.30 -23.43 11.20
CA ARG A 135 -2.94 -23.93 11.26
C ARG A 135 -1.90 -22.80 11.23
N ALA A 136 -2.09 -21.79 10.38
CA ALA A 136 -1.22 -20.60 10.38
C ALA A 136 -1.32 -19.86 11.72
N ARG A 137 -2.51 -19.78 12.30
CA ARG A 137 -2.73 -19.22 13.64
C ARG A 137 -2.02 -20.02 14.73
N GLU A 138 -2.02 -21.35 14.68
CA GLU A 138 -1.24 -22.16 15.62
C GLU A 138 0.25 -21.79 15.59
N LEU A 139 0.83 -21.60 14.39
CA LEU A 139 2.22 -21.16 14.23
C LEU A 139 2.44 -19.72 14.70
N TRP A 140 1.48 -18.83 14.44
CA TRP A 140 1.47 -17.46 14.96
C TRP A 140 1.54 -17.42 16.49
N LEU A 141 0.72 -18.25 17.15
CA LEU A 141 0.59 -18.32 18.60
C LEU A 141 1.84 -18.84 19.31
N GLN A 142 2.79 -19.47 18.60
CA GLN A 142 4.04 -19.94 19.20
C GLN A 142 4.95 -18.79 19.69
N ASP A 143 4.84 -17.60 19.07
CA ASP A 143 5.63 -16.42 19.42
C ASP A 143 4.94 -15.15 18.91
N VAL A 144 3.81 -14.78 19.53
CA VAL A 144 3.04 -13.59 19.11
C VAL A 144 3.91 -12.31 19.15
N PRO A 145 4.63 -11.98 20.25
CA PRO A 145 5.42 -10.74 20.29
C PRO A 145 6.53 -10.71 19.23
N GLY A 146 7.26 -11.80 19.04
CA GLY A 146 8.32 -11.86 18.04
C GLY A 146 7.79 -11.87 16.61
N ASN A 147 6.62 -12.48 16.36
CA ASN A 147 5.97 -12.42 15.06
C ASN A 147 5.42 -11.02 14.75
N VAL A 148 4.86 -10.31 15.74
CA VAL A 148 4.44 -8.90 15.60
C VAL A 148 5.65 -8.02 15.24
N ALA A 149 6.76 -8.16 15.96
CA ALA A 149 7.97 -7.38 15.69
C ALA A 149 8.50 -7.59 14.26
N LYS A 150 8.55 -8.85 13.79
CA LYS A 150 8.96 -9.17 12.42
C LYS A 150 7.96 -8.64 11.38
N GLY A 151 6.67 -8.79 11.62
CA GLY A 151 5.63 -8.25 10.75
C GLY A 151 5.73 -6.74 10.60
N ASN A 152 5.95 -6.01 11.70
CA ASN A 152 6.16 -4.56 11.70
C ASN A 152 7.44 -4.15 10.95
N ALA A 153 8.50 -4.96 11.00
CA ALA A 153 9.72 -4.68 10.25
C ALA A 153 9.54 -4.89 8.73
N ASN A 154 8.64 -5.79 8.34
CA ASN A 154 8.35 -6.09 6.94
C ASN A 154 7.28 -5.13 6.35
N TRP A 155 6.35 -4.65 7.17
CA TRP A 155 5.25 -3.78 6.75
C TRP A 155 5.63 -2.29 6.82
N PRO A 156 5.25 -1.44 5.86
CA PRO A 156 4.43 -1.72 4.67
C PRO A 156 5.22 -2.20 3.45
N GLY A 157 6.55 -2.37 3.55
CA GLY A 157 7.41 -2.69 2.40
C GLY A 157 7.03 -3.97 1.64
N ILE A 158 6.39 -4.94 2.30
CA ILE A 158 5.87 -6.14 1.64
C ILE A 158 4.75 -5.88 0.61
N LEU A 159 4.18 -4.67 0.58
CA LEU A 159 3.20 -4.28 -0.44
C LEU A 159 3.84 -3.96 -1.79
N ASP A 160 5.13 -3.62 -1.82
CA ASP A 160 5.79 -3.07 -3.01
C ASP A 160 6.28 -4.13 -4.02
N GLY A 161 6.29 -5.42 -3.64
CA GLY A 161 6.68 -6.55 -4.50
C GLY A 161 8.17 -6.90 -4.48
#